data_AF-A0A1Q7B902-F1
#
_entry.id   AF-A0A1Q7B902-F1
#
_cell.length_a   1.000
_cell.length_b   1.000
_cell.length_c   1.000
_cell.angle_alpha   90.00
_cell.angle_beta   90.00
_cell.angle_gamma   90.00
#
_symmetry.space_group_name_H-M   'P 1'
#
loop_
_entity.id
_entity.type
_entity.pdbx_description
1 polymer ?
#
loop_
_entity_poly.entity_id
_entity_poly.type
_entity_poly.pdbx_seq_one_letter_code
_entity_poly.pdbx_strand_id
1 'polypeptide(L)'
;MNVQLRKVSAISILVLGTMMVLALVPRTTHADTVTSTDFQSQSFSKVVDWYDYVRQYAAANGFTPPNSTEHAYIYANYINVGGFQLFSAGLVNVTHNDVNFVTIPLQTFFEHYKTPSGKDVITASSFISLVAFRENSTTDVYPSSPDKGDENYASFSLGVNLTAVTGHKMPSPVSTARIIPLNSTDSNHYSWGLKYTNLNAMWWKVNPDPDPLVRCCVPSTPRGLAQYTELTFNYALAIDPNSKTATLTTSYTVGRITDLWIITTSPAVHMNSTGTYNLDGTARNSTTVYQYMAAKQLKLSIVLSQKAIIAGTTTTNKDDSGASVDNDNSTDVTDTAVNTAAGDGERAFRADFGVKPQYNLYNYTKDPTEATYAAYNANTRTVNRAGWGGNPVFWFQNAFMGFLPLFVAHVDPGLIQQARTGMVGFSVTDYLYIVSYPTWGGYRIVNDPAYTAYYKPASNLGFLTAIFIAVAVAAGVGGVFAFIFRRRRTAGMAIAGPTGPAPNQPPGPVTGPPGPTR
;
A
#
# COMPACT_ATOMS: atom_id res chain seq x y z
N MET A 1 -9.87 -35.75 -0.09
CA MET A 1 -10.25 -35.15 1.20
C MET A 1 -10.56 -33.67 0.93
N ASN A 2 -11.84 -33.30 0.94
CA ASN A 2 -12.31 -31.97 0.54
C ASN A 2 -11.94 -30.93 1.59
N VAL A 3 -11.02 -30.03 1.24
CA VAL A 3 -10.57 -28.93 2.10
C VAL A 3 -11.63 -27.83 2.10
N GLN A 4 -12.31 -27.65 3.24
CA GLN A 4 -13.22 -26.52 3.48
C GLN A 4 -12.43 -25.20 3.64
N LEU A 5 -12.01 -24.62 2.51
CA LEU A 5 -11.64 -23.21 2.40
C LEU A 5 -12.90 -22.43 2.01
N ARG A 6 -13.65 -21.80 2.93
CA ARG A 6 -14.65 -20.77 2.51
C ARG A 6 -15.30 -19.84 3.54
N LYS A 7 -15.16 -20.00 4.86
CA LYS A 7 -16.01 -19.22 5.79
C LYS A 7 -15.34 -18.04 6.51
N VAL A 8 -14.04 -18.08 6.81
CA VAL A 8 -13.39 -17.01 7.61
C VAL A 8 -13.01 -15.78 6.77
N SER A 9 -12.59 -15.96 5.52
CA SER A 9 -12.26 -14.85 4.60
C SER A 9 -13.49 -14.01 4.19
N ALA A 10 -14.70 -14.52 4.38
CA ALA A 10 -15.91 -13.83 3.95
C ALA A 10 -16.28 -12.66 4.88
N ILE A 11 -16.03 -12.77 6.19
CA ILE A 11 -16.51 -11.80 7.19
C ILE A 11 -15.68 -10.51 7.15
N SER A 12 -14.35 -10.61 7.10
CA SER A 12 -13.44 -9.46 7.03
C SER A 12 -13.64 -8.66 5.74
N ILE A 13 -13.96 -9.34 4.63
CA ILE A 13 -14.29 -8.73 3.33
C ILE A 13 -15.71 -8.18 3.32
N LEU A 14 -16.67 -8.81 4.01
CA LEU A 14 -18.04 -8.31 4.13
C LEU A 14 -18.04 -6.95 4.83
N VAL A 15 -17.29 -6.83 5.95
CA VAL A 15 -17.17 -5.59 6.73
C VAL A 15 -16.56 -4.46 5.89
N LEU A 16 -15.46 -4.71 5.17
CA LEU A 16 -14.90 -3.74 4.21
C LEU A 16 -15.91 -3.34 3.11
N GLY A 17 -16.72 -4.29 2.64
CA GLY A 17 -17.76 -4.06 1.61
C GLY A 17 -18.97 -3.25 2.10
N THR A 18 -19.40 -3.44 3.36
CA THR A 18 -20.46 -2.64 4.00
C THR A 18 -19.96 -1.27 4.46
N MET A 19 -18.68 -1.12 4.80
CA MET A 19 -18.11 0.17 5.22
C MET A 19 -18.06 1.22 4.10
N MET A 20 -18.08 0.82 2.82
CA MET A 20 -18.06 1.76 1.68
C MET A 20 -19.42 2.38 1.32
N VAL A 21 -20.41 2.31 2.21
CA VAL A 21 -21.71 2.96 2.02
C VAL A 21 -21.61 4.34 2.66
N LEU A 22 -21.67 5.39 1.83
CA LEU A 22 -21.81 6.82 2.17
C LEU A 22 -20.50 7.64 2.21
N ALA A 23 -20.16 8.19 1.04
CA ALA A 23 -19.55 9.52 0.95
C ALA A 23 -20.26 10.23 -0.22
N LEU A 24 -21.17 11.16 0.08
CA LEU A 24 -21.92 11.95 -0.90
C LEU A 24 -21.31 13.35 -0.99
N VAL A 25 -20.16 13.45 -1.68
CA VAL A 25 -19.71 14.73 -2.27
C VAL A 25 -19.05 14.39 -3.60
N PRO A 26 -19.64 14.73 -4.75
CA PRO A 26 -18.96 14.56 -6.02
C PRO A 26 -17.66 15.37 -5.98
N ARG A 27 -16.53 14.69 -6.18
CA ARG A 27 -15.23 15.33 -6.44
C ARG A 27 -14.85 15.04 -7.87
N THR A 28 -15.08 16.01 -8.74
CA THR A 28 -14.52 16.00 -10.08
C THR A 28 -13.01 16.20 -9.95
N THR A 29 -12.24 15.15 -10.19
CA THR A 29 -10.79 15.27 -10.34
C THR A 29 -10.53 15.43 -11.83
N HIS A 30 -9.82 16.50 -12.22
CA HIS A 30 -9.41 16.65 -13.61
C HIS A 30 -8.39 15.56 -13.93
N ALA A 31 -8.66 14.79 -14.98
CA ALA A 31 -7.78 13.76 -15.48
C ALA A 31 -7.24 14.17 -16.85
N ASP A 32 -5.93 14.06 -17.00
CA ASP A 32 -5.25 14.17 -18.28
C ASP A 32 -5.17 12.81 -18.97
N THR A 33 -4.96 12.88 -20.29
CA THR A 33 -4.60 11.71 -21.10
C THR A 33 -3.06 11.58 -21.19
N VAL A 34 -2.52 10.50 -20.62
CA VAL A 34 -1.27 9.84 -20.99
C VAL A 34 -1.38 9.26 -22.40
N THR A 35 -0.41 9.59 -23.20
CA THR A 35 -0.30 9.18 -24.60
C THR A 35 1.03 8.49 -24.81
N SER A 36 1.19 7.84 -25.96
CA SER A 36 2.45 7.17 -26.25
C SER A 36 3.65 8.11 -26.33
N THR A 37 3.38 9.36 -26.71
CA THR A 37 4.37 10.43 -26.83
C THR A 37 4.87 10.92 -25.47
N ASP A 38 4.08 10.77 -24.39
CA ASP A 38 4.52 11.23 -23.06
C ASP A 38 5.77 10.47 -22.58
N PHE A 39 5.89 9.17 -22.89
CA PHE A 39 7.06 8.38 -22.51
C PHE A 39 8.28 8.59 -23.42
N GLN A 40 8.12 9.37 -24.50
CA GLN A 40 9.25 9.84 -25.32
C GLN A 40 9.86 11.12 -24.73
N SER A 41 9.16 11.79 -23.81
CA SER A 41 9.69 12.94 -23.10
C SER A 41 10.70 12.51 -22.03
N GLN A 42 11.57 13.45 -21.68
CA GLN A 42 12.50 13.27 -20.56
C GLN A 42 11.75 13.14 -19.23
N SER A 43 10.62 13.84 -19.05
CA SER A 43 9.76 13.65 -17.90
C SER A 43 8.34 14.13 -18.15
N PHE A 44 7.38 13.52 -17.44
CA PHE A 44 6.02 14.05 -17.34
C PHE A 44 5.47 13.87 -15.92
N SER A 45 4.47 14.68 -15.58
CA SER A 45 3.74 14.62 -14.33
C SER A 45 2.28 14.94 -14.60
N LYS A 46 1.38 13.97 -14.35
CA LYS A 46 -0.04 14.08 -14.69
C LYS A 46 -0.91 13.40 -13.65
N VAL A 47 -2.12 13.91 -13.47
CA VAL A 47 -3.21 13.15 -12.84
C VAL A 47 -3.98 12.48 -13.95
N VAL A 48 -4.11 11.17 -13.89
CA VAL A 48 -4.67 10.39 -14.99
C VAL A 48 -5.84 9.59 -14.46
N ASP A 49 -6.98 9.61 -15.17
CA ASP A 49 -8.01 8.61 -14.88
C ASP A 49 -7.56 7.30 -15.48
N TRP A 50 -7.25 6.38 -14.61
CA TRP A 50 -6.78 5.10 -15.02
C TRP A 50 -7.86 4.30 -15.76
N TYR A 51 -9.14 4.42 -15.37
CA TYR A 51 -10.23 3.66 -15.99
C TYR A 51 -10.46 4.01 -17.46
N ASP A 52 -10.19 5.25 -17.88
CA ASP A 52 -10.26 5.63 -19.28
C ASP A 52 -9.32 4.81 -20.16
N TYR A 53 -8.10 4.54 -19.70
CA TYR A 53 -7.19 3.61 -20.39
C TYR A 53 -7.72 2.20 -20.45
N VAL A 54 -8.29 1.73 -19.35
CA VAL A 54 -8.82 0.38 -19.26
C VAL A 54 -9.91 0.17 -20.31
N ARG A 55 -10.81 1.14 -20.44
CA ARG A 55 -11.90 1.10 -21.42
C ARG A 55 -11.34 1.06 -22.85
N GLN A 56 -10.36 1.91 -23.15
CA GLN A 56 -9.70 1.93 -24.45
C GLN A 56 -9.05 0.57 -24.79
N TYR A 57 -8.32 -0.02 -23.83
CA TYR A 57 -7.69 -1.33 -24.04
C TYR A 57 -8.70 -2.46 -24.21
N ALA A 58 -9.71 -2.50 -23.33
CA ALA A 58 -10.74 -3.54 -23.36
C ALA A 58 -11.45 -3.53 -24.72
N ALA A 59 -11.79 -2.33 -25.22
CA ALA A 59 -12.35 -2.16 -26.56
C ALA A 59 -11.39 -2.65 -27.66
N ALA A 60 -10.10 -2.31 -27.58
CA ALA A 60 -9.10 -2.71 -28.57
C ALA A 60 -8.83 -4.23 -28.60
N ASN A 61 -9.14 -4.97 -27.54
CA ASN A 61 -8.81 -6.40 -27.39
C ASN A 61 -10.05 -7.29 -27.20
N GLY A 62 -11.26 -6.76 -27.43
CA GLY A 62 -12.50 -7.55 -27.35
C GLY A 62 -12.89 -7.97 -25.93
N PHE A 63 -12.37 -7.32 -24.89
CA PHE A 63 -12.79 -7.54 -23.52
C PHE A 63 -13.98 -6.64 -23.15
N THR A 64 -14.80 -7.07 -22.20
CA THR A 64 -15.85 -6.22 -21.63
C THR A 64 -15.21 -5.03 -20.89
N PRO A 65 -15.46 -3.78 -21.32
CA PRO A 65 -14.91 -2.63 -20.62
C PRO A 65 -15.55 -2.47 -19.23
N PRO A 66 -14.81 -1.91 -18.26
CA PRO A 66 -15.38 -1.53 -16.98
C PRO A 66 -16.43 -0.43 -17.18
N ASN A 67 -17.37 -0.33 -16.23
CA ASN A 67 -18.43 0.65 -16.26
C ASN A 67 -17.85 2.08 -16.38
N SER A 68 -18.49 2.95 -17.17
CA SER A 68 -18.08 4.33 -17.43
C SER A 68 -18.05 5.21 -16.19
N THR A 69 -18.73 4.78 -15.12
CA THR A 69 -18.91 5.53 -13.88
C THR A 69 -17.90 5.14 -12.78
N GLU A 70 -16.87 4.37 -13.14
CA GLU A 70 -15.80 3.94 -12.23
C GLU A 70 -14.53 4.71 -12.62
N HIS A 71 -13.88 5.39 -11.67
CA HIS A 71 -12.65 6.11 -11.98
C HIS A 71 -11.58 5.81 -10.94
N ALA A 72 -10.31 5.89 -11.34
CA ALA A 72 -9.17 5.74 -10.44
C ALA A 72 -8.12 6.74 -10.85
N TYR A 73 -8.10 7.86 -10.15
CA TYR A 73 -7.19 8.96 -10.43
C TYR A 73 -5.84 8.67 -9.79
N ILE A 74 -4.81 8.58 -10.62
CA ILE A 74 -3.43 8.31 -10.21
C ILE A 74 -2.58 9.52 -10.54
N TYR A 75 -1.81 9.99 -9.58
CA TYR A 75 -0.73 10.94 -9.83
C TYR A 75 0.48 10.16 -10.34
N ALA A 76 0.73 10.27 -11.63
CA ALA A 76 1.77 9.56 -12.35
C ALA A 76 2.93 10.50 -12.68
N ASN A 77 4.14 10.11 -12.29
CA ASN A 77 5.38 10.82 -12.60
C ASN A 77 6.29 9.87 -13.35
N TYR A 78 6.88 10.35 -14.44
CA TYR A 78 7.84 9.61 -15.24
C TYR A 78 9.09 10.46 -15.45
N ILE A 79 10.25 9.84 -15.32
CA ILE A 79 11.56 10.44 -15.55
C ILE A 79 12.38 9.45 -16.38
N ASN A 80 13.01 9.93 -17.44
CA ASN A 80 13.82 9.17 -18.38
C ASN A 80 15.06 9.97 -18.73
N VAL A 81 16.19 9.58 -18.12
CA VAL A 81 17.44 10.33 -18.24
C VAL A 81 18.57 9.33 -18.39
N GLY A 82 19.32 9.45 -19.50
CA GLY A 82 20.55 8.69 -19.69
C GLY A 82 20.37 7.16 -19.64
N GLY A 83 19.21 6.62 -20.02
CA GLY A 83 18.93 5.18 -19.94
C GLY A 83 18.46 4.69 -18.55
N PHE A 84 18.36 5.58 -17.56
CA PHE A 84 17.63 5.34 -16.31
C PHE A 84 16.20 5.84 -16.45
N GLN A 85 15.24 4.99 -16.11
CA GLN A 85 13.82 5.29 -16.15
C GLN A 85 13.21 5.10 -14.78
N LEU A 86 12.43 6.07 -14.32
CA LEU A 86 11.66 5.98 -13.09
C LEU A 86 10.19 6.29 -13.39
N PHE A 87 9.31 5.46 -12.84
CA PHE A 87 7.87 5.69 -12.85
C PHE A 87 7.34 5.65 -11.42
N SER A 88 6.66 6.71 -10.98
CA SER A 88 6.02 6.79 -9.67
C SER A 88 4.53 6.94 -9.82
N ALA A 89 3.77 6.17 -9.04
CA ALA A 89 2.32 6.15 -9.04
C ALA A 89 1.79 6.30 -7.62
N GLY A 90 1.01 7.36 -7.40
CA GLY A 90 0.29 7.60 -6.15
C GLY A 90 -1.21 7.69 -6.38
N LEU A 91 -2.03 7.01 -5.56
CA LEU A 91 -3.48 7.10 -5.69
C LEU A 91 -3.99 8.46 -5.19
N VAL A 92 -4.70 9.21 -6.04
CA VAL A 92 -5.38 10.45 -5.64
C VAL A 92 -6.75 10.13 -5.04
N ASN A 93 -7.59 9.43 -5.81
CA ASN A 93 -8.86 8.85 -5.34
C ASN A 93 -9.40 7.83 -6.34
N VAL A 94 -10.35 7.01 -5.90
CA VAL A 94 -11.17 6.12 -6.73
C VAL A 94 -12.62 6.55 -6.60
N THR A 95 -13.39 6.52 -7.69
CA THR A 95 -14.83 6.75 -7.67
C THR A 95 -15.62 5.53 -8.14
N HIS A 96 -16.84 5.39 -7.61
CA HIS A 96 -17.81 4.35 -7.97
C HIS A 96 -19.20 4.96 -8.17
N ASN A 97 -19.77 4.73 -9.35
CA ASN A 97 -20.99 5.36 -9.85
C ASN A 97 -20.92 6.90 -9.86
N ASP A 98 -19.74 7.48 -10.07
CA ASP A 98 -19.46 8.94 -10.07
C ASP A 98 -19.78 9.70 -8.78
N VAL A 99 -20.27 9.02 -7.75
CA VAL A 99 -20.76 9.66 -6.51
C VAL A 99 -20.05 9.18 -5.26
N ASN A 100 -19.58 7.93 -5.21
CA ASN A 100 -18.85 7.40 -4.07
C ASN A 100 -17.37 7.52 -4.35
N PHE A 101 -16.60 8.19 -3.49
CA PHE A 101 -15.15 8.26 -3.66
C PHE A 101 -14.41 7.73 -2.43
N VAL A 102 -13.24 7.15 -2.68
CA VAL A 102 -12.34 6.60 -1.67
C VAL A 102 -10.93 7.12 -1.97
N THR A 103 -10.31 7.73 -0.97
CA THR A 103 -8.87 8.06 -0.99
C THR A 103 -8.17 7.22 0.07
N ILE A 104 -7.21 6.43 -0.36
CA ILE A 104 -6.36 5.62 0.52
C ILE A 104 -4.90 5.84 0.15
N PRO A 105 -3.98 5.89 1.13
CA PRO A 105 -2.56 5.97 0.84
C PRO A 105 -2.07 4.74 0.08
N LEU A 106 -1.78 4.92 -1.21
CA LEU A 106 -1.06 3.96 -2.03
C LEU A 106 0.02 4.72 -2.79
N GLN A 107 1.26 4.24 -2.66
CA GLN A 107 2.45 4.83 -3.26
C GLN A 107 3.41 3.74 -3.68
N THR A 108 3.78 3.76 -4.95
CA THR A 108 4.75 2.85 -5.54
C THR A 108 5.66 3.63 -6.49
N PHE A 109 6.95 3.30 -6.49
CA PHE A 109 7.84 3.69 -7.58
C PHE A 109 8.51 2.46 -8.20
N PHE A 110 8.83 2.59 -9.47
CA PHE A 110 9.52 1.61 -10.29
C PHE A 110 10.72 2.26 -10.91
N GLU A 111 11.79 1.48 -11.03
CA GLU A 111 12.96 1.89 -11.78
C GLU A 111 13.25 0.83 -12.84
N HIS A 112 13.65 1.28 -14.02
CA HIS A 112 14.12 0.42 -15.09
C HIS A 112 15.40 0.98 -15.67
N TYR A 113 16.42 0.15 -15.77
CA TYR A 113 17.73 0.54 -16.26
C TYR A 113 18.56 -0.69 -16.61
N LYS A 114 19.68 -0.48 -17.29
CA LYS A 114 20.71 -1.51 -17.46
C LYS A 114 21.79 -1.34 -16.40
N THR A 115 22.29 -2.43 -15.80
CA THR A 115 23.49 -2.41 -14.95
C THR A 115 24.73 -1.95 -15.73
N PRO A 116 25.85 -1.60 -15.08
CA PRO A 116 27.10 -1.25 -15.75
C PRO A 116 27.58 -2.29 -16.79
N SER A 117 27.35 -3.59 -16.55
CA SER A 117 27.66 -4.69 -17.48
C SER A 117 26.54 -4.98 -18.50
N GLY A 118 25.42 -4.27 -18.42
CA GLY A 118 24.38 -4.25 -19.45
C GLY A 118 23.15 -5.13 -19.19
N LYS A 119 22.98 -5.69 -17.99
CA LYS A 119 21.80 -6.50 -17.63
C LYS A 119 20.60 -5.60 -17.39
N ASP A 120 19.43 -5.94 -17.94
CA ASP A 120 18.19 -5.20 -17.65
C ASP A 120 17.74 -5.46 -16.22
N VAL A 121 17.38 -4.39 -15.51
CA VAL A 121 16.96 -4.40 -14.12
C VAL A 121 15.65 -3.65 -14.00
N ILE A 122 14.71 -4.25 -13.28
CA ILE A 122 13.50 -3.58 -12.80
C ILE A 122 13.48 -3.66 -11.28
N THR A 123 13.35 -2.51 -10.62
CA THR A 123 13.11 -2.43 -9.17
C THR A 123 11.70 -1.90 -8.93
N ALA A 124 11.10 -2.29 -7.80
CA ALA A 124 9.83 -1.75 -7.35
C ALA A 124 9.82 -1.62 -5.83
N SER A 125 9.44 -0.46 -5.33
CA SER A 125 9.23 -0.19 -3.90
C SER A 125 7.81 0.28 -3.67
N SER A 126 7.12 -0.27 -2.68
CA SER A 126 5.73 0.08 -2.36
C SER A 126 5.48 0.24 -0.87
N PHE A 127 4.71 1.27 -0.53
CA PHE A 127 4.16 1.44 0.82
C PHE A 127 3.04 0.43 1.08
N ILE A 128 3.07 -0.23 2.23
CA ILE A 128 2.05 -1.22 2.61
C ILE A 128 1.09 -0.64 3.65
N SER A 129 1.62 -0.20 4.80
CA SER A 129 0.82 0.20 5.95
C SER A 129 1.66 0.96 6.98
N LEU A 130 0.98 1.80 7.76
CA LEU A 130 1.45 2.17 9.09
C LEU A 130 1.09 1.05 10.08
N VAL A 131 1.91 0.81 11.07
CA VAL A 131 1.63 -0.15 12.15
C VAL A 131 1.88 0.54 13.48
N ALA A 132 0.83 0.70 14.28
CA ALA A 132 0.99 1.04 15.69
C ALA A 132 1.24 -0.26 16.47
N PHE A 133 2.23 -0.27 17.35
CA PHE A 133 2.55 -1.47 18.12
C PHE A 133 2.91 -1.13 19.56
N ARG A 134 2.71 -2.11 20.43
CA ARG A 134 3.12 -2.06 21.83
C ARG A 134 3.88 -3.33 22.15
N GLU A 135 5.08 -3.14 22.67
CA GLU A 135 5.95 -4.24 23.06
C GLU A 135 5.39 -5.03 24.23
N ASN A 136 5.60 -6.34 24.16
CA ASN A 136 5.49 -7.22 25.32
C ASN A 136 6.87 -7.61 25.80
N SER A 137 7.32 -6.98 26.89
CA SER A 137 8.67 -7.15 27.46
C SER A 137 9.07 -8.59 27.83
N THR A 138 8.11 -9.53 27.87
CA THR A 138 8.38 -10.94 28.19
C THR A 138 8.52 -11.84 26.97
N THR A 139 8.13 -11.38 25.78
CA THR A 139 8.08 -12.18 24.55
C THR A 139 8.66 -11.47 23.33
N ASP A 140 9.23 -10.27 23.53
CA ASP A 140 9.85 -9.45 22.49
C ASP A 140 11.06 -10.19 21.89
N VAL A 141 10.97 -10.48 20.59
CA VAL A 141 11.99 -11.13 19.79
C VAL A 141 12.81 -10.08 19.04
N TYR A 142 12.20 -8.95 18.70
CA TYR A 142 12.80 -7.88 17.92
C TYR A 142 12.56 -6.52 18.59
N PRO A 143 13.40 -6.16 19.58
CA PRO A 143 13.22 -4.93 20.33
C PRO A 143 13.07 -3.71 19.44
N SER A 144 12.09 -2.89 19.79
CA SER A 144 11.75 -1.65 19.11
C SER A 144 11.27 -1.81 17.67
N SER A 145 10.75 -3.00 17.33
CA SER A 145 10.11 -3.30 16.06
C SER A 145 8.92 -4.26 16.22
N PRO A 146 7.80 -4.08 15.50
CA PRO A 146 6.60 -4.90 15.67
C PRO A 146 6.87 -6.39 15.44
N ASP A 147 6.56 -7.25 16.40
CA ASP A 147 6.73 -8.71 16.25
C ASP A 147 5.59 -9.58 16.79
N LYS A 148 5.73 -10.91 16.69
CA LYS A 148 4.68 -11.88 17.03
C LYS A 148 4.26 -11.87 18.51
N GLY A 149 5.13 -11.40 19.41
CA GLY A 149 4.88 -11.25 20.84
C GLY A 149 4.12 -9.97 21.18
N ASP A 150 4.07 -9.02 20.26
CA ASP A 150 3.54 -7.68 20.49
C ASP A 150 2.03 -7.54 20.24
N GLU A 151 1.48 -6.45 20.75
CA GLU A 151 0.19 -5.96 20.31
C GLU A 151 0.35 -5.07 19.08
N ASN A 152 0.07 -5.63 17.90
CA ASN A 152 0.24 -4.94 16.62
C ASN A 152 -1.09 -4.53 16.00
N TYR A 153 -1.15 -3.30 15.51
CA TYR A 153 -2.31 -2.69 14.88
C TYR A 153 -1.91 -2.08 13.53
N ALA A 154 -2.21 -2.78 12.43
CA ALA A 154 -2.02 -2.23 11.10
C ALA A 154 -3.13 -1.22 10.78
N SER A 155 -2.74 -0.05 10.32
CA SER A 155 -3.60 1.08 10.02
C SER A 155 -4.02 1.09 8.56
N PHE A 156 -5.30 0.82 8.29
CA PHE A 156 -5.87 0.87 6.94
C PHE A 156 -6.76 2.07 6.80
N SER A 157 -6.38 3.01 5.92
CA SER A 157 -7.28 4.11 5.61
C SER A 157 -8.53 3.56 4.93
N LEU A 158 -9.71 3.96 5.42
CA LEU A 158 -10.97 3.48 4.84
C LEU A 158 -11.52 4.42 3.77
N GLY A 159 -11.07 5.67 3.76
CA GLY A 159 -11.50 6.68 2.78
C GLY A 159 -13.02 6.92 2.74
N VAL A 160 -13.76 6.59 3.81
CA VAL A 160 -15.24 6.65 3.89
C VAL A 160 -15.73 7.18 5.25
N ASN A 161 -17.00 7.63 5.31
CA ASN A 161 -17.65 8.09 6.53
C ASN A 161 -18.18 6.90 7.35
N LEU A 162 -17.70 6.75 8.59
CA LEU A 162 -17.97 5.59 9.44
C LEU A 162 -19.15 5.76 10.40
N THR A 163 -19.85 6.89 10.33
CA THR A 163 -21.01 7.20 11.19
C THR A 163 -22.10 6.13 11.05
N ALA A 164 -22.36 5.67 9.82
CA ALA A 164 -23.41 4.71 9.53
C ALA A 164 -23.10 3.27 10.02
N VAL A 165 -21.82 2.92 10.18
CA VAL A 165 -21.38 1.57 10.53
C VAL A 165 -21.26 1.37 12.03
N THR A 166 -20.89 2.43 12.73
CA THR A 166 -20.59 2.37 14.17
C THR A 166 -21.77 2.74 15.05
N GLY A 167 -22.84 3.33 14.48
CA GLY A 167 -24.01 3.80 15.25
C GLY A 167 -23.71 5.03 16.12
N HIS A 168 -22.50 5.56 16.06
CA HIS A 168 -22.04 6.72 16.81
C HIS A 168 -21.67 7.86 15.85
N LYS A 169 -21.74 9.11 16.33
CA LYS A 169 -21.36 10.31 15.57
C LYS A 169 -19.84 10.36 15.39
N MET A 170 -19.32 9.47 14.54
CA MET A 170 -17.91 9.47 14.12
C MET A 170 -17.69 10.66 13.19
N PRO A 171 -16.57 11.40 13.30
CA PRO A 171 -16.28 12.47 12.37
C PRO A 171 -16.09 11.90 10.95
N SER A 172 -16.54 12.68 9.97
CA SER A 172 -16.50 12.36 8.54
C SER A 172 -15.43 13.18 7.80
N PRO A 173 -14.13 13.06 8.09
CA PRO A 173 -13.14 13.68 7.23
C PRO A 173 -12.69 12.62 6.22
N VAL A 174 -13.35 12.56 5.07
CA VAL A 174 -12.88 11.70 3.97
C VAL A 174 -11.45 12.12 3.63
N SER A 175 -10.52 11.15 3.62
CA SER A 175 -9.13 11.38 3.28
C SER A 175 -9.02 12.20 2.00
N THR A 176 -8.05 13.11 1.93
CA THR A 176 -7.81 13.89 0.72
C THR A 176 -6.35 13.76 0.29
N ALA A 177 -6.10 13.73 -1.01
CA ALA A 177 -4.76 13.73 -1.56
C ALA A 177 -4.47 15.11 -2.18
N ARG A 178 -3.30 15.65 -1.88
CA ARG A 178 -2.77 16.90 -2.43
C ARG A 178 -1.43 16.60 -3.10
N ILE A 179 -1.34 16.97 -4.37
CA ILE A 179 -0.14 16.79 -5.17
C ILE A 179 0.95 17.74 -4.71
N ILE A 180 2.17 17.21 -4.65
CA ILE A 180 3.40 18.00 -4.60
C ILE A 180 3.96 17.88 -6.03
N PRO A 181 3.86 18.95 -6.84
CA PRO A 181 4.19 18.90 -8.26
C PRO A 181 5.62 18.42 -8.52
N LEU A 182 5.82 17.71 -9.63
CA LEU A 182 7.15 17.42 -10.13
C LEU A 182 7.88 18.74 -10.42
N ASN A 183 9.04 18.90 -9.81
CA ASN A 183 9.94 20.01 -10.04
C ASN A 183 11.31 19.46 -10.45
N SER A 184 11.99 20.18 -11.35
CA SER A 184 13.33 19.84 -11.83
C SER A 184 14.24 21.05 -11.63
N THR A 185 15.37 20.90 -10.95
CA THR A 185 16.34 22.00 -10.82
C THR A 185 17.33 22.02 -11.99
N ASP A 186 17.56 20.87 -12.61
CA ASP A 186 18.32 20.68 -13.85
C ASP A 186 17.87 19.38 -14.53
N SER A 187 18.65 18.82 -15.47
CA SER A 187 18.30 17.59 -16.19
C SER A 187 18.40 16.30 -15.36
N ASN A 188 19.01 16.36 -14.18
CA ASN A 188 19.43 15.21 -13.38
C ASN A 188 18.84 15.21 -11.96
N HIS A 189 18.22 16.31 -11.53
CA HIS A 189 17.66 16.47 -10.19
C HIS A 189 16.17 16.78 -10.23
N TYR A 190 15.38 15.90 -9.63
CA TYR A 190 13.92 15.96 -9.63
C TYR A 190 13.36 15.81 -8.22
N SER A 191 12.24 16.48 -7.93
CA SER A 191 11.48 16.25 -6.71
C SER A 191 9.98 16.26 -6.96
N TRP A 192 9.24 15.40 -6.25
CA TRP A 192 7.77 15.31 -6.33
C TRP A 192 7.23 14.63 -5.08
N GLY A 193 5.92 14.58 -4.95
CA GLY A 193 5.32 13.86 -3.83
C GLY A 193 3.80 13.87 -3.83
N LEU A 194 3.24 13.24 -2.80
CA LEU A 194 1.82 13.25 -2.54
C LEU A 194 1.58 13.33 -1.04
N LYS A 195 0.76 14.30 -0.65
CA LYS A 195 0.34 14.52 0.73
C LYS A 195 -1.08 14.04 0.91
N TYR A 196 -1.28 13.06 1.76
CA TYR A 196 -2.60 12.68 2.23
C TYR A 196 -2.91 13.43 3.52
N THR A 197 -4.12 13.94 3.67
CA THR A 197 -4.61 14.58 4.91
C THR A 197 -5.92 13.96 5.32
N ASN A 198 -6.35 14.23 6.57
CA ASN A 198 -7.62 13.73 7.10
C ASN A 198 -7.70 12.20 7.07
N LEU A 199 -6.60 11.55 7.45
CA LEU A 199 -6.45 10.11 7.31
C LEU A 199 -7.16 9.39 8.45
N ASN A 200 -8.39 8.96 8.18
CA ASN A 200 -9.07 8.01 9.05
C ASN A 200 -8.56 6.60 8.74
N ALA A 201 -7.83 6.01 9.67
CA ALA A 201 -7.33 4.66 9.56
C ALA A 201 -7.94 3.76 10.62
N MET A 202 -8.52 2.66 10.17
CA MET A 202 -8.96 1.60 11.06
C MET A 202 -7.75 0.79 11.51
N TRP A 203 -7.60 0.65 12.82
CA TRP A 203 -6.57 -0.15 13.45
C TRP A 203 -7.03 -1.60 13.51
N TRP A 204 -6.43 -2.44 12.68
CA TRP A 204 -6.68 -3.88 12.65
C TRP A 204 -5.62 -4.61 13.41
N LYS A 205 -6.03 -5.49 14.32
CA LYS A 205 -5.07 -6.39 14.96
C LYS A 205 -4.42 -7.25 13.89
N VAL A 206 -3.09 -7.29 13.88
CA VAL A 206 -2.31 -8.17 13.02
C VAL A 206 -1.39 -9.02 13.88
N ASN A 207 -1.05 -10.21 13.40
CA ASN A 207 0.02 -11.01 13.97
C ASN A 207 1.11 -11.08 12.90
N PRO A 208 2.23 -10.35 13.08
CA PRO A 208 3.37 -10.47 12.18
C PRO A 208 4.12 -11.76 12.50
N ASP A 209 4.48 -12.54 11.47
CA ASP A 209 5.12 -13.85 11.66
C ASP A 209 4.32 -14.85 12.52
N PRO A 210 3.03 -15.12 12.17
CA PRO A 210 2.22 -16.09 12.89
C PRO A 210 2.83 -17.48 12.77
N ASP A 211 2.78 -18.24 13.87
CA ASP A 211 3.12 -19.66 13.88
C ASP A 211 2.43 -20.37 12.68
N PRO A 212 3.18 -21.13 11.86
CA PRO A 212 2.62 -21.86 10.73
C PRO A 212 1.38 -22.69 11.07
N LEU A 213 1.29 -23.22 12.31
CA LEU A 213 0.17 -24.02 12.81
C LEU A 213 -1.05 -23.19 13.23
N VAL A 214 -0.88 -21.88 13.47
CA VAL A 214 -1.91 -20.96 14.01
C VAL A 214 -2.32 -19.88 13.01
N ARG A 215 -1.81 -19.96 11.76
CA ARG A 215 -2.06 -19.01 10.67
C ARG A 215 -3.55 -18.77 10.36
N CYS A 216 -4.43 -19.74 10.66
CA CYS A 216 -5.88 -19.65 10.44
C CYS A 216 -6.64 -18.82 11.50
N CYS A 217 -6.02 -18.50 12.64
CA CYS A 217 -6.64 -17.85 13.79
C CYS A 217 -6.22 -16.39 13.98
N VAL A 218 -5.53 -15.78 13.00
CA VAL A 218 -5.08 -14.38 13.08
C VAL A 218 -6.30 -13.46 13.29
N PRO A 219 -6.37 -12.69 14.39
CA PRO A 219 -7.56 -11.91 14.72
C PRO A 219 -7.82 -10.81 13.70
N SER A 220 -8.68 -11.05 12.71
CA SER A 220 -9.06 -10.06 11.70
C SER A 220 -10.18 -9.13 12.22
N THR A 221 -9.95 -8.53 13.39
CA THR A 221 -10.95 -7.69 14.06
C THR A 221 -10.43 -6.26 14.19
N PRO A 222 -11.20 -5.25 13.76
CA PRO A 222 -10.84 -3.87 14.00
C PRO A 222 -10.91 -3.57 15.51
N ARG A 223 -9.93 -2.80 16.01
CA ARG A 223 -9.72 -2.51 17.43
C ARG A 223 -9.83 -1.04 17.75
N GLY A 224 -9.58 -0.19 16.76
CA GLY A 224 -9.75 1.24 16.89
C GLY A 224 -9.90 1.93 15.56
N LEU A 225 -10.15 3.23 15.64
CA LEU A 225 -10.10 4.17 14.54
C LEU A 225 -9.16 5.29 14.97
N ALA A 226 -8.15 5.61 14.18
CA ALA A 226 -7.24 6.72 14.43
C ALA A 226 -7.33 7.74 13.29
N GLN A 227 -7.30 9.02 13.65
CA GLN A 227 -7.22 10.10 12.68
C GLN A 227 -5.82 10.73 12.71
N TYR A 228 -5.08 10.56 11.62
CA TYR A 228 -3.77 11.21 11.43
C TYR A 228 -3.95 12.52 10.67
N THR A 229 -3.21 13.56 11.05
CA THR A 229 -3.28 14.86 10.33
C THR A 229 -2.78 14.75 8.91
N GLU A 230 -1.75 13.93 8.68
CA GLU A 230 -1.18 13.70 7.35
C GLU A 230 -0.42 12.38 7.22
N LEU A 231 -0.22 11.97 5.98
CA LEU A 231 0.82 11.05 5.55
C LEU A 231 1.37 11.62 4.25
N THR A 232 2.59 12.11 4.28
CA THR A 232 3.22 12.73 3.12
C THR A 232 4.39 11.89 2.64
N PHE A 233 4.43 11.66 1.33
CA PHE A 233 5.53 11.01 0.65
C PHE A 233 6.20 12.06 -0.23
N ASN A 234 7.48 12.34 0.02
CA ASN A 234 8.31 13.15 -0.86
C ASN A 234 9.41 12.27 -1.46
N TYR A 235 9.74 12.57 -2.70
CA TYR A 235 10.76 11.91 -3.48
C TYR A 235 11.74 12.98 -3.97
N ALA A 236 13.03 12.70 -3.85
CA ALA A 236 14.09 13.49 -4.45
C ALA A 236 15.05 12.55 -5.18
N LEU A 237 15.09 12.67 -6.50
CA LEU A 237 15.94 11.86 -7.37
C LEU A 237 17.15 12.70 -7.81
N ALA A 238 18.34 12.14 -7.65
CA ALA A 238 19.58 12.68 -8.18
C ALA A 238 20.25 11.63 -9.07
N ILE A 239 20.49 11.97 -10.34
CA ILE A 239 21.12 11.08 -11.32
C ILE A 239 22.53 11.59 -11.62
N ASP A 240 23.53 10.76 -11.36
CA ASP A 240 24.92 11.06 -11.67
C ASP A 240 25.49 10.06 -12.68
N PRO A 241 25.59 10.45 -13.97
CA PRO A 241 26.19 9.63 -15.01
C PRO A 241 27.67 9.31 -14.77
N ASN A 242 28.42 10.17 -14.06
CA ASN A 242 29.85 9.96 -13.84
C ASN A 242 30.10 8.83 -12.85
N SER A 243 29.38 8.84 -11.72
CA SER A 243 29.42 7.74 -10.75
C SER A 243 28.58 6.53 -11.16
N LYS A 244 27.81 6.63 -12.26
CA LYS A 244 26.92 5.57 -12.76
C LYS A 244 25.82 5.21 -11.75
N THR A 245 25.32 6.21 -11.02
CA THR A 245 24.30 6.01 -9.99
C THR A 245 23.11 6.93 -10.15
N ALA A 246 21.93 6.44 -9.78
CA ALA A 246 20.74 7.25 -9.57
C ALA A 246 20.26 7.02 -8.13
N THR A 247 20.21 8.08 -7.33
CA THR A 247 19.85 8.02 -5.92
C THR A 247 18.48 8.65 -5.70
N LEU A 248 17.52 7.85 -5.26
CA LEU A 248 16.20 8.28 -4.84
C LEU A 248 16.16 8.37 -3.31
N THR A 249 16.10 9.59 -2.78
CA THR A 249 15.79 9.81 -1.37
C THR A 249 14.29 9.91 -1.20
N THR A 250 13.73 9.11 -0.31
CA THR A 250 12.33 9.22 0.11
C THR A 250 12.26 9.92 1.44
N SER A 251 11.22 10.71 1.67
CA SER A 251 10.92 11.33 2.97
C SER A 251 9.47 11.08 3.33
N TYR A 252 9.25 10.47 4.49
CA TYR A 252 7.93 10.20 5.04
C TYR A 252 7.63 11.18 6.15
N THR A 253 6.52 11.90 6.03
CA THR A 253 5.93 12.63 7.17
C THR A 253 4.68 11.90 7.63
N VAL A 254 4.69 11.35 8.85
CA VAL A 254 3.46 10.86 9.49
C VAL A 254 3.00 11.92 10.47
N GLY A 255 1.80 12.45 10.21
CA GLY A 255 1.18 13.45 11.05
C GLY A 255 0.76 12.89 12.40
N ARG A 256 0.56 13.81 13.35
CA ARG A 256 0.06 13.46 14.69
C ARG A 256 -1.32 12.83 14.63
N ILE A 257 -1.67 12.07 15.65
CA ILE A 257 -3.05 11.64 15.87
C ILE A 257 -3.83 12.79 16.52
N THR A 258 -4.96 13.14 15.94
CA THR A 258 -5.89 14.12 16.52
C THR A 258 -6.95 13.43 17.36
N ASP A 259 -7.39 12.26 16.92
CA ASP A 259 -8.49 11.52 17.50
C ASP A 259 -8.23 10.01 17.44
N LEU A 260 -8.59 9.32 18.51
CA LEU A 260 -8.52 7.86 18.62
C LEU A 260 -9.82 7.34 19.24
N TRP A 261 -10.53 6.49 18.52
CA TRP A 261 -11.66 5.72 19.04
C TRP A 261 -11.19 4.30 19.34
N ILE A 262 -11.40 3.84 20.56
CA ILE A 262 -11.21 2.43 20.93
C ILE A 262 -12.58 1.77 20.93
N ILE A 263 -12.75 0.81 20.01
CA ILE A 263 -14.06 0.19 19.71
C ILE A 263 -14.17 -1.23 20.29
N THR A 264 -13.26 -1.62 21.18
CA THR A 264 -13.27 -2.92 21.86
C THR A 264 -13.92 -2.86 23.24
N THR A 265 -14.44 -4.02 23.68
CA THR A 265 -14.97 -4.35 25.03
C THR A 265 -15.18 -3.17 25.96
N SER A 266 -16.45 -2.77 26.06
CA SER A 266 -17.08 -1.77 26.93
C SER A 266 -16.25 -1.21 28.10
N PRO A 267 -16.20 0.13 28.30
CA PRO A 267 -16.84 1.16 27.47
C PRO A 267 -15.95 1.55 26.28
N ALA A 268 -16.53 1.60 25.10
CA ALA A 268 -15.88 2.24 23.96
C ALA A 268 -15.70 3.74 24.23
N VAL A 269 -14.55 4.29 23.84
CA VAL A 269 -14.18 5.68 24.15
C VAL A 269 -13.62 6.39 22.94
N HIS A 270 -13.79 7.70 22.95
CA HIS A 270 -13.15 8.65 22.05
C HIS A 270 -12.13 9.48 22.82
N MET A 271 -10.93 9.60 22.30
CA MET A 271 -9.86 10.43 22.88
C MET A 271 -9.40 11.43 21.84
N ASN A 272 -9.13 12.66 22.27
CA ASN A 272 -8.55 13.71 21.44
C ASN A 272 -7.56 14.58 22.25
N SER A 273 -7.20 15.75 21.74
CA SER A 273 -6.27 16.66 22.42
C SER A 273 -6.80 17.29 23.72
N THR A 274 -8.11 17.19 24.02
CA THR A 274 -8.74 17.85 25.19
C THR A 274 -9.21 16.89 26.27
N GLY A 275 -9.36 15.60 25.96
CA GLY A 275 -9.72 14.60 26.97
C GLY A 275 -10.23 13.30 26.40
N THR A 276 -10.81 12.49 27.28
CA THR A 276 -11.49 11.23 26.94
C THR A 276 -12.99 11.41 27.13
N TYR A 277 -13.75 10.93 26.15
CA TYR A 277 -15.19 11.06 26.07
C TYR A 277 -15.81 9.67 25.84
N ASN A 278 -17.02 9.48 26.33
CA ASN A 278 -17.87 8.39 25.85
C ASN A 278 -18.27 8.66 24.39
N LEU A 279 -18.76 7.65 23.67
CA LEU A 279 -19.12 7.81 22.25
C LEU A 279 -20.34 8.72 22.02
N ASP A 280 -21.08 9.08 23.07
CA ASP A 280 -22.14 10.10 23.04
C ASP A 280 -21.60 11.54 23.21
N GLY A 281 -20.28 11.69 23.39
CA GLY A 281 -19.60 12.97 23.60
C GLY A 281 -19.56 13.45 25.06
N THR A 282 -20.13 12.70 26.01
CA THR A 282 -20.03 13.04 27.43
C THR A 282 -18.58 12.89 27.92
N ALA A 283 -18.07 13.90 28.61
CA ALA A 283 -16.72 13.88 29.14
C ALA A 283 -16.57 12.79 30.21
N ARG A 284 -15.54 11.96 30.07
CA ARG A 284 -15.21 10.89 31.02
C ARG A 284 -14.07 11.30 31.95
N ASN A 285 -13.00 11.85 31.39
CA ASN A 285 -11.86 12.41 32.13
C ASN A 285 -11.01 13.31 31.21
N SER A 286 -9.97 13.92 31.78
CA SER A 286 -9.05 14.81 31.06
C SER A 286 -7.87 14.10 30.38
N THR A 287 -7.82 12.76 30.36
CA THR A 287 -6.75 12.02 29.68
C THR A 287 -6.83 12.28 28.19
N THR A 288 -5.79 12.89 27.62
CA THR A 288 -5.71 13.16 26.18
C THR A 288 -5.25 11.93 25.40
N VAL A 289 -5.43 11.96 24.08
CA VAL A 289 -4.92 10.92 23.18
C VAL A 289 -3.40 10.70 23.33
N TYR A 290 -2.63 11.78 23.53
CA TYR A 290 -1.18 11.71 23.70
C TYR A 290 -0.79 11.08 25.05
N GLN A 291 -1.49 11.44 26.12
CA GLN A 291 -1.29 10.83 27.44
C GLN A 291 -1.64 9.34 27.40
N TYR A 292 -2.71 8.96 26.70
CA TYR A 292 -3.08 7.56 26.51
C TYR A 292 -2.00 6.78 25.75
N MET A 293 -1.51 7.32 24.62
CA MET A 293 -0.48 6.65 23.82
C MET A 293 0.84 6.51 24.56
N ALA A 294 1.25 7.55 25.30
CA ALA A 294 2.43 7.49 26.16
C ALA A 294 2.27 6.44 27.28
N ALA A 295 1.12 6.43 27.97
CA ALA A 295 0.83 5.46 29.04
C ALA A 295 0.75 4.02 28.52
N LYS A 296 0.29 3.82 27.27
CA LYS A 296 0.29 2.52 26.60
C LYS A 296 1.60 2.17 25.91
N GLN A 297 2.58 3.08 25.92
CA GLN A 297 3.88 2.92 25.27
C GLN A 297 3.73 2.53 23.78
N LEU A 298 2.77 3.15 23.10
CA LEU A 298 2.52 2.88 21.68
C LEU A 298 3.63 3.50 20.82
N LYS A 299 4.18 2.67 19.94
CA LYS A 299 5.20 2.96 18.95
C LYS A 299 4.58 2.93 17.55
N LEU A 300 5.31 3.42 16.56
CA LEU A 300 4.86 3.44 15.16
C LEU A 300 5.91 2.80 14.27
N SER A 301 5.47 2.12 13.21
CA SER A 301 6.32 1.70 12.11
C SER A 301 5.68 1.95 10.76
N ILE A 302 6.51 2.10 9.73
CA ILE A 302 6.13 2.03 8.32
C ILE A 302 6.59 0.68 7.78
N VAL A 303 5.69 -0.03 7.08
CA VAL A 303 5.99 -1.30 6.41
C VAL A 303 6.04 -1.06 4.90
N LEU A 304 7.12 -1.52 4.27
CA LEU A 304 7.37 -1.37 2.84
C LEU A 304 7.75 -2.72 2.20
N SER A 305 7.50 -2.85 0.90
CA SER A 305 8.02 -3.96 0.08
C SER A 305 9.02 -3.46 -0.93
N GLN A 306 10.10 -4.22 -1.11
CA GLN A 306 11.06 -4.06 -2.20
C GLN A 306 11.13 -5.33 -3.06
N LYS A 307 11.20 -5.13 -4.37
CA LYS A 307 11.48 -6.16 -5.36
C LYS A 307 12.54 -5.69 -6.34
N ALA A 308 13.37 -6.61 -6.79
CA ALA A 308 14.17 -6.46 -7.99
C ALA A 308 13.99 -7.67 -8.93
N ILE A 309 14.16 -7.42 -10.21
CA ILE A 309 14.21 -8.42 -11.28
C ILE A 309 15.43 -8.07 -12.12
N ILE A 310 16.33 -9.03 -12.30
CA ILE A 310 17.53 -8.86 -13.12
C ILE A 310 17.48 -9.89 -14.25
N ALA A 311 17.53 -9.43 -15.49
CA ALA A 311 17.37 -10.27 -16.66
C ALA A 311 18.42 -11.40 -16.72
N GLY A 312 17.94 -12.60 -17.06
CA GLY A 312 18.80 -13.77 -17.31
C GLY A 312 19.54 -14.32 -16.10
N THR A 313 19.20 -13.92 -14.87
CA THR A 313 19.93 -14.36 -13.67
C THR A 313 19.04 -14.41 -12.43
N THR A 314 19.53 -15.05 -11.37
CA THR A 314 18.91 -14.99 -10.04
C THR A 314 19.29 -13.68 -9.36
N THR A 315 18.39 -13.19 -8.52
CA THR A 315 18.63 -11.99 -7.69
C THR A 315 19.04 -12.43 -6.29
N THR A 316 20.08 -11.81 -5.75
CA THR A 316 20.54 -12.02 -4.37
C THR A 316 20.43 -10.72 -3.59
N ASN A 317 20.07 -10.81 -2.31
CA ASN A 317 19.96 -9.65 -1.43
C ASN A 317 20.80 -9.92 -0.18
N LYS A 318 21.78 -9.06 0.09
CA LYS A 318 22.71 -9.21 1.21
C LYS A 318 22.87 -7.90 1.96
N ASP A 319 23.08 -7.98 3.26
CA ASP A 319 23.49 -6.82 4.05
C ASP A 319 24.95 -6.42 3.73
N ASP A 320 25.48 -5.37 4.37
CA ASP A 320 26.88 -4.97 4.16
C ASP A 320 27.90 -5.97 4.75
N SER A 321 27.48 -6.87 5.66
CA SER A 321 28.33 -7.97 6.14
C SER A 321 28.43 -9.12 5.13
N GLY A 322 27.56 -9.13 4.12
CA GLY A 322 27.44 -10.19 3.13
C GLY A 322 26.50 -11.32 3.54
N ALA A 323 25.82 -11.20 4.69
CA ALA A 323 24.79 -12.13 5.12
C ALA A 323 23.55 -11.98 4.26
N SER A 324 22.90 -13.10 3.96
CA SER A 324 21.67 -13.08 3.18
C SER A 324 20.55 -12.42 3.98
N VAL A 325 19.83 -11.52 3.32
CA VAL A 325 18.61 -10.90 3.86
C VAL A 325 17.37 -11.32 3.07
N ASP A 326 17.49 -12.40 2.31
CA ASP A 326 16.34 -13.03 1.66
C ASP A 326 15.40 -13.67 2.69
N ASN A 327 14.12 -13.52 2.41
CA ASN A 327 13.17 -13.06 3.43
C ASN A 327 12.41 -14.17 4.17
N ASP A 328 13.12 -15.25 4.49
CA ASP A 328 12.59 -16.33 5.31
C ASP A 328 12.94 -16.11 6.80
N ASN A 329 13.83 -15.16 7.09
CA ASN A 329 14.20 -14.72 8.41
C ASN A 329 14.01 -13.21 8.57
N SER A 330 14.11 -12.71 9.80
CA SER A 330 14.19 -11.27 10.04
C SER A 330 15.64 -10.89 10.32
N THR A 331 16.13 -9.86 9.64
CA THR A 331 17.51 -9.37 9.80
C THR A 331 17.48 -7.89 10.15
N ASP A 332 18.21 -7.50 11.19
CA ASP A 332 18.42 -6.09 11.53
C ASP A 332 19.27 -5.43 10.44
N VAL A 333 18.75 -4.35 9.87
CA VAL A 333 19.44 -3.56 8.85
C VAL A 333 19.51 -2.07 9.23
N THR A 334 19.34 -1.75 10.52
CA THR A 334 19.24 -0.37 11.04
C THR A 334 20.42 0.50 10.63
N ASP A 335 21.63 -0.01 10.84
CA ASP A 335 22.89 0.72 10.59
C ASP A 335 23.61 0.21 9.34
N THR A 336 22.88 -0.40 8.40
CA THR A 336 23.43 -0.97 7.16
C THR A 336 22.46 -0.77 5.99
N ALA A 337 22.67 -1.50 4.92
CA ALA A 337 21.93 -1.44 3.68
C ALA A 337 21.65 -2.85 3.17
N VAL A 338 20.64 -2.97 2.32
CA VAL A 338 20.40 -4.18 1.53
C VAL A 338 20.96 -3.96 0.14
N ASN A 339 21.99 -4.72 -0.20
CA ASN A 339 22.62 -4.76 -1.51
C ASN A 339 21.99 -5.86 -2.36
N THR A 340 21.40 -5.46 -3.48
CA THR A 340 20.80 -6.36 -4.46
C THR A 340 21.76 -6.56 -5.62
N ALA A 341 22.07 -7.82 -5.93
CA ALA A 341 23.02 -8.19 -6.98
C ALA A 341 22.51 -9.35 -7.86
N ALA A 342 23.01 -9.39 -9.09
CA ALA A 342 22.87 -10.50 -10.01
C ALA A 342 23.58 -11.77 -9.49
N GLY A 343 23.27 -12.93 -10.06
CA GLY A 343 23.88 -14.20 -9.66
C GLY A 343 25.40 -14.28 -9.89
N ASP A 344 25.96 -13.40 -10.71
CA ASP A 344 27.41 -13.22 -10.89
C ASP A 344 28.04 -12.18 -9.96
N GLY A 345 27.26 -11.65 -9.01
CA GLY A 345 27.72 -10.66 -8.02
C GLY A 345 27.69 -9.21 -8.50
N GLU A 346 27.26 -8.94 -9.74
CA GLU A 346 27.10 -7.56 -10.21
C GLU A 346 26.04 -6.83 -9.39
N ARG A 347 26.43 -5.72 -8.75
CA ARG A 347 25.51 -4.85 -8.01
C ARG A 347 24.53 -4.17 -8.96
N ALA A 348 23.25 -4.27 -8.64
CA ALA A 348 22.16 -3.66 -9.40
C ALA A 348 21.49 -2.54 -8.61
N PHE A 349 21.28 -2.73 -7.30
CA PHE A 349 20.50 -1.81 -6.47
C PHE A 349 20.97 -1.86 -5.00
N ARG A 350 20.77 -0.77 -4.27
CA ARG A 350 21.05 -0.68 -2.82
C ARG A 350 19.93 0.10 -2.15
N ALA A 351 19.37 -0.44 -1.07
CA ALA A 351 18.51 0.30 -0.13
C ALA A 351 19.31 0.58 1.14
N ASP A 352 19.60 1.84 1.42
CA ASP A 352 20.47 2.26 2.53
C ASP A 352 19.67 2.88 3.68
N PHE A 353 19.79 2.27 4.86
CA PHE A 353 19.11 2.70 6.08
C PHE A 353 20.07 3.39 7.06
N GLY A 354 21.37 3.05 6.98
CA GLY A 354 22.42 3.64 7.82
C GLY A 354 22.77 5.09 7.49
N VAL A 355 22.43 5.59 6.30
CA VAL A 355 22.67 7.00 5.92
C VAL A 355 21.85 8.00 6.74
N LYS A 356 20.69 7.58 7.28
CA LYS A 356 19.79 8.44 8.06
C LYS A 356 19.15 7.64 9.21
N PRO A 357 19.94 7.31 10.25
CA PRO A 357 19.49 6.42 11.33
C PRO A 357 18.52 7.11 12.29
N GLN A 358 18.25 8.42 12.12
CA GLN A 358 17.41 9.20 13.01
C GLN A 358 16.15 9.74 12.33
N TYR A 359 15.13 9.97 13.12
CA TYR A 359 13.90 10.67 12.72
C TYR A 359 13.67 11.87 13.64
N ASN A 360 13.00 12.87 13.08
CA ASN A 360 12.60 14.07 13.81
C ASN A 360 11.22 13.84 14.42
N LEU A 361 11.10 13.96 15.74
CA LEU A 361 9.84 13.92 16.49
C LEU A 361 9.45 15.34 16.91
N TYR A 362 8.28 15.78 16.44
CA TYR A 362 7.74 17.11 16.74
C TYR A 362 6.67 16.99 17.83
N ASN A 363 6.96 17.54 19.01
CA ASN A 363 6.20 17.28 20.24
C ASN A 363 4.95 18.18 20.40
N TYR A 364 4.61 19.00 19.41
CA TYR A 364 3.49 19.93 19.53
C TYR A 364 2.20 19.48 18.84
N THR A 365 1.07 19.88 19.43
CA THR A 365 -0.25 19.31 19.18
C THR A 365 -1.20 20.25 18.44
N LYS A 366 -0.76 21.38 17.85
CA LYS A 366 -1.64 22.21 17.00
C LYS A 366 -0.98 22.88 15.79
N ASP A 367 0.31 23.21 15.86
CA ASP A 367 1.01 23.98 14.83
C ASP A 367 1.71 23.08 13.78
N PRO A 368 1.29 23.11 12.50
CA PRO A 368 1.96 22.37 11.42
C PRO A 368 3.25 23.06 10.91
N THR A 369 3.55 24.29 11.35
CA THR A 369 4.70 25.08 10.94
C THR A 369 5.89 24.99 11.89
N GLU A 370 5.78 24.17 12.94
CA GLU A 370 6.84 23.97 13.93
C GLU A 370 8.13 23.44 13.29
N ALA A 371 9.23 24.15 13.58
CA ALA A 371 10.58 23.80 13.15
C ALA A 371 11.41 23.10 14.26
N THR A 372 10.96 23.15 15.52
CA THR A 372 11.65 22.54 16.65
C THR A 372 11.29 21.06 16.77
N TYR A 373 12.29 20.19 16.86
CA TYR A 373 12.11 18.75 17.03
C TYR A 373 13.16 18.16 17.95
N ALA A 374 12.88 16.97 18.47
CA ALA A 374 13.88 16.09 19.05
C ALA A 374 14.22 14.98 18.05
N ALA A 375 15.50 14.63 17.95
CA ALA A 375 15.96 13.53 17.10
C ALA A 375 16.04 12.24 17.91
N TYR A 376 15.56 11.13 17.33
CA TYR A 376 15.59 9.80 17.93
C TYR A 376 16.05 8.78 16.89
N ASN A 377 16.63 7.68 17.34
CA ASN A 377 17.05 6.59 16.45
C ASN A 377 15.84 5.81 15.95
N ALA A 378 15.79 5.59 14.64
CA ALA A 378 14.89 4.64 14.02
C ALA A 378 15.51 3.24 14.05
N ASN A 379 14.68 2.21 14.05
CA ASN A 379 15.13 0.81 13.94
C ASN A 379 14.58 0.24 12.63
N THR A 380 15.44 -0.34 11.80
CA THR A 380 15.04 -0.94 10.53
C THR A 380 15.41 -2.42 10.48
N ARG A 381 14.47 -3.26 10.05
CA ARG A 381 14.73 -4.68 9.83
C ARG A 381 14.01 -5.20 8.61
N THR A 382 14.58 -6.20 7.94
CA THR A 382 13.82 -7.07 7.03
C THR A 382 12.98 -8.05 7.85
N VAL A 383 11.88 -8.54 7.26
CA VAL A 383 10.90 -9.37 7.98
C VAL A 383 10.39 -10.56 7.17
N ASN A 384 9.93 -11.60 7.84
CA ASN A 384 9.34 -12.77 7.19
C ASN A 384 8.18 -12.39 6.23
N ARG A 385 8.37 -12.61 4.92
CA ARG A 385 7.36 -12.30 3.87
C ARG A 385 6.08 -13.09 4.03
N ALA A 386 6.20 -14.38 4.33
CA ALA A 386 5.04 -15.25 4.43
C ALA A 386 4.17 -14.89 5.63
N GLY A 387 4.80 -14.36 6.69
CA GLY A 387 4.09 -13.88 7.87
C GLY A 387 3.39 -12.54 7.63
N TRP A 388 4.13 -11.55 7.16
CA TRP A 388 3.60 -10.21 6.90
C TRP A 388 2.71 -10.17 5.65
N GLY A 389 3.25 -10.51 4.48
CA GLY A 389 2.52 -10.48 3.22
C GLY A 389 1.36 -11.47 3.14
N GLY A 390 1.40 -12.56 3.92
CA GLY A 390 0.31 -13.52 4.04
C GLY A 390 -0.82 -13.10 4.98
N ASN A 391 -0.70 -11.97 5.68
CA ASN A 391 -1.74 -11.52 6.59
C ASN A 391 -3.02 -11.14 5.80
N PRO A 392 -4.19 -11.69 6.15
CA PRO A 392 -5.44 -11.43 5.41
C PRO A 392 -5.83 -9.97 5.35
N VAL A 393 -5.38 -9.12 6.28
CA VAL A 393 -5.73 -7.71 6.28
C VAL A 393 -5.06 -6.95 5.11
N PHE A 394 -3.91 -7.42 4.63
CA PHE A 394 -3.25 -6.86 3.43
C PHE A 394 -3.79 -7.42 2.12
N TRP A 395 -4.90 -8.18 2.11
CA TRP A 395 -5.42 -8.78 0.87
C TRP A 395 -5.68 -7.73 -0.21
N PHE A 396 -6.18 -6.55 0.18
CA PHE A 396 -6.51 -5.48 -0.75
C PHE A 396 -5.25 -4.92 -1.40
N GLN A 397 -4.23 -4.57 -0.60
CA GLN A 397 -2.94 -4.12 -1.12
C GLN A 397 -2.22 -5.22 -1.90
N ASN A 398 -2.31 -6.50 -1.51
CA ASN A 398 -1.78 -7.62 -2.30
C ASN A 398 -2.49 -7.74 -3.65
N ALA A 399 -3.81 -7.58 -3.67
CA ALA A 399 -4.57 -7.60 -4.92
C ALA A 399 -4.23 -6.40 -5.80
N PHE A 400 -3.94 -5.24 -5.19
CA PHE A 400 -3.33 -4.12 -5.89
C PHE A 400 -2.02 -4.58 -6.52
N MET A 401 -1.04 -5.07 -5.74
CA MET A 401 0.29 -5.58 -6.19
C MET A 401 0.26 -6.60 -7.33
N GLY A 402 -0.82 -7.38 -7.47
CA GLY A 402 -1.07 -8.24 -8.64
C GLY A 402 -0.93 -7.54 -10.01
N PHE A 403 -0.95 -6.20 -10.05
CA PHE A 403 -0.71 -5.36 -11.24
C PHE A 403 0.74 -5.19 -11.65
N LEU A 404 1.70 -5.32 -10.73
CA LEU A 404 3.10 -4.99 -11.01
C LEU A 404 3.72 -5.83 -12.15
N PRO A 405 3.44 -7.14 -12.30
CA PRO A 405 3.95 -7.94 -13.43
C PRO A 405 3.55 -7.42 -14.80
N LEU A 406 2.41 -6.75 -14.81
CA LEU A 406 1.71 -6.28 -15.97
C LEU A 406 2.34 -4.95 -16.43
N PHE A 407 2.91 -4.14 -15.53
CA PHE A 407 3.84 -3.06 -15.88
C PHE A 407 5.10 -3.61 -16.56
N VAL A 408 5.71 -4.65 -16.00
CA VAL A 408 6.94 -5.26 -16.53
C VAL A 408 6.77 -5.80 -17.95
N ALA A 409 5.63 -6.42 -18.24
CA ALA A 409 5.29 -6.92 -19.59
C ALA A 409 5.51 -5.90 -20.72
N HIS A 410 5.49 -4.61 -20.40
CA HIS A 410 5.54 -3.51 -21.38
C HIS A 410 6.83 -2.71 -21.32
N VAL A 411 7.52 -2.74 -20.18
CA VAL A 411 8.87 -2.19 -20.03
C VAL A 411 9.89 -3.14 -20.64
N ASP A 412 9.79 -4.41 -20.29
CA ASP A 412 10.61 -5.49 -20.85
C ASP A 412 9.76 -6.77 -20.92
N PRO A 413 9.18 -7.08 -22.09
CA PRO A 413 8.37 -8.29 -22.28
C PRO A 413 9.12 -9.59 -21.92
N GLY A 414 10.45 -9.60 -22.04
CA GLY A 414 11.29 -10.74 -21.68
C GLY A 414 11.25 -11.05 -20.17
N LEU A 415 10.90 -10.08 -19.34
CA LEU A 415 10.84 -10.20 -17.89
C LEU A 415 9.46 -10.57 -17.34
N ILE A 416 8.43 -10.67 -18.19
CA ILE A 416 7.04 -10.87 -17.73
C ILE A 416 6.85 -12.11 -16.85
N GLN A 417 7.52 -13.23 -17.15
CA GLN A 417 7.37 -14.47 -16.37
C GLN A 417 8.00 -14.34 -14.99
N GLN A 418 9.16 -13.69 -14.90
CA GLN A 418 9.81 -13.41 -13.63
C GLN A 418 8.95 -12.44 -12.80
N ALA A 419 8.37 -11.44 -13.47
CA ALA A 419 7.47 -10.49 -12.84
C ALA A 419 6.20 -11.15 -12.33
N ARG A 420 5.56 -12.03 -13.10
CA ARG A 420 4.35 -12.78 -12.67
C ARG A 420 4.63 -13.68 -11.47
N THR A 421 5.84 -14.19 -11.35
CA THR A 421 6.22 -15.04 -10.22
C THR A 421 6.57 -14.20 -8.99
N GLY A 422 7.23 -13.05 -9.17
CA GLY A 422 7.87 -12.30 -8.09
C GLY A 422 7.24 -10.96 -7.71
N MET A 423 6.25 -10.46 -8.44
CA MET A 423 5.65 -9.14 -8.20
C MET A 423 4.14 -9.18 -7.92
N VAL A 424 3.49 -10.36 -7.97
CA VAL A 424 2.03 -10.48 -7.82
C VAL A 424 1.50 -10.23 -6.41
N GLY A 425 2.39 -10.09 -5.41
CA GLY A 425 2.00 -9.87 -4.03
C GLY A 425 3.21 -9.74 -3.10
N PHE A 426 2.95 -9.24 -1.89
CA PHE A 426 3.98 -9.05 -0.87
C PHE A 426 4.61 -10.36 -0.38
N SER A 427 3.89 -11.49 -0.52
CA SER A 427 4.41 -12.80 -0.13
C SER A 427 5.52 -13.32 -1.05
N VAL A 428 5.68 -12.74 -2.25
CA VAL A 428 6.67 -13.17 -3.26
C VAL A 428 7.68 -12.07 -3.64
N THR A 429 7.63 -10.94 -2.92
CA THR A 429 8.60 -9.85 -3.06
C THR A 429 10.00 -10.34 -2.66
N ASP A 430 11.06 -9.59 -3.00
CA ASP A 430 12.41 -10.00 -2.55
C ASP A 430 12.58 -9.81 -1.06
N TYR A 431 12.20 -8.63 -0.56
CA TYR A 431 12.08 -8.40 0.86
C TYR A 431 11.00 -7.38 1.24
N LEU A 432 10.40 -7.61 2.40
CA LEU A 432 9.67 -6.64 3.21
C LEU A 432 10.62 -6.12 4.29
N TYR A 433 10.50 -4.83 4.58
CA TYR A 433 11.22 -4.21 5.67
C TYR A 433 10.33 -3.23 6.42
N ILE A 434 10.70 -2.98 7.66
CA ILE A 434 9.97 -2.15 8.59
C ILE A 434 10.92 -1.11 9.14
N VAL A 435 10.56 0.16 8.98
CA VAL A 435 11.21 1.27 9.70
C VAL A 435 10.36 1.60 10.91
N SER A 436 10.93 1.50 12.10
CA SER A 436 10.26 1.62 13.38
C SER A 436 10.72 2.87 14.12
N TYR A 437 9.77 3.52 14.79
CA TYR A 437 9.91 4.79 15.50
C TYR A 437 9.56 4.55 16.97
N PRO A 438 10.55 4.20 17.81
CA PRO A 438 10.28 3.69 19.15
C PRO A 438 9.80 4.75 20.13
N THR A 439 10.02 6.02 19.80
CA THR A 439 9.55 7.20 20.54
C THR A 439 8.56 7.95 19.65
N TRP A 440 7.28 7.62 19.77
CA TRP A 440 6.25 8.23 18.92
C TRP A 440 5.16 8.95 19.70
N GLY A 441 4.45 8.26 20.59
CA GLY A 441 3.43 8.88 21.45
C GLY A 441 2.26 9.56 20.70
N GLY A 442 2.09 9.30 19.40
CA GLY A 442 1.07 9.94 18.57
C GLY A 442 1.49 11.27 17.95
N TYR A 443 2.76 11.65 18.04
CA TYR A 443 3.29 12.91 17.51
C TYR A 443 3.69 12.82 16.03
N ARG A 444 4.06 13.96 15.43
CA ARG A 444 4.49 14.01 14.03
C ARG A 444 5.93 13.51 13.92
N ILE A 445 6.19 12.66 12.92
CA ILE A 445 7.53 12.17 12.58
C ILE A 445 7.94 12.55 11.16
N VAL A 446 9.25 12.72 10.94
CA VAL A 446 9.87 12.81 9.60
C VAL A 446 11.09 11.89 9.54
N ASN A 447 11.15 11.02 8.53
CA ASN A 447 12.27 10.09 8.32
C ASN A 447 12.48 9.79 6.83
N ASP A 448 13.74 9.55 6.44
CA ASP A 448 14.13 9.50 5.03
C ASP A 448 15.08 8.33 4.68
N PRO A 449 14.63 7.20 4.12
CA PRO A 449 15.54 6.21 3.55
C PRO A 449 16.00 6.58 2.13
N ALA A 450 17.14 6.04 1.72
CA ALA A 450 17.75 6.26 0.41
C ALA A 450 17.82 4.96 -0.41
N TYR A 451 17.57 5.06 -1.70
CA TYR A 451 17.71 3.98 -2.67
C TYR A 451 18.69 4.39 -3.75
N THR A 452 19.60 3.51 -4.14
CA THR A 452 20.59 3.76 -5.18
C THR A 452 20.53 2.67 -6.24
N ALA A 453 20.24 3.07 -7.46
CA ALA A 453 20.37 2.24 -8.65
C ALA A 453 21.77 2.39 -9.26
N TYR A 454 22.41 1.26 -9.59
CA TYR A 454 23.68 1.23 -10.32
C TYR A 454 23.39 0.96 -11.79
N TYR A 455 23.60 1.95 -12.65
CA TYR A 455 23.14 1.90 -14.03
C TYR A 455 24.24 2.22 -15.04
N LYS A 456 24.02 1.85 -16.30
CA LYS A 456 24.88 2.22 -17.43
C LYS A 456 24.29 3.45 -18.13
N PRO A 457 24.98 4.61 -18.09
CA PRO A 457 24.56 5.77 -18.84
C PRO A 457 24.49 5.48 -20.34
N ALA A 458 23.43 5.94 -20.98
CA ALA A 458 23.20 5.89 -22.41
C ALA A 458 23.04 7.30 -22.98
N SER A 459 23.50 7.51 -24.21
CA SER A 459 23.39 8.81 -24.91
C SER A 459 21.99 9.09 -25.45
N ASN A 460 21.12 8.09 -25.50
CA ASN A 460 19.74 8.21 -25.99
C ASN A 460 18.76 8.05 -24.83
N LEU A 461 17.62 8.74 -24.90
CA LEU A 461 16.47 8.44 -24.07
C LEU A 461 16.05 6.99 -24.31
N GLY A 462 15.85 6.21 -23.25
CA GLY A 462 15.33 4.85 -23.40
C GLY A 462 13.90 4.94 -23.90
N PHE A 463 13.54 4.28 -25.00
CA PHE A 463 12.15 4.25 -25.46
C PHE A 463 11.38 3.21 -24.65
N LEU A 464 10.54 3.65 -23.71
CA LEU A 464 9.43 2.81 -23.25
C LEU A 464 8.37 2.80 -24.36
N THR A 465 8.00 1.61 -24.82
CA THR A 465 6.93 1.48 -25.81
C THR A 465 5.60 1.67 -25.09
N ALA A 466 5.04 2.86 -25.29
CA ALA A 466 4.07 3.46 -24.38
C ALA A 466 2.61 3.00 -24.53
N ILE A 467 2.31 2.12 -25.47
CA ILE A 467 0.91 1.75 -25.79
C ILE A 467 0.31 0.81 -24.73
N PHE A 468 1.10 0.20 -23.85
CA PHE A 468 0.60 -0.91 -23.04
C PHE A 468 0.75 -0.80 -21.51
N ILE A 469 1.39 0.25 -20.97
CA ILE A 469 1.47 0.48 -19.51
C ILE A 469 0.04 0.64 -18.90
N ALA A 470 -0.89 1.17 -19.70
CA ALA A 470 -2.33 1.38 -19.47
C ALA A 470 -3.17 0.10 -19.23
N VAL A 471 -2.84 -0.96 -19.97
CA VAL A 471 -3.60 -2.21 -20.18
C VAL A 471 -3.58 -3.14 -18.98
N ALA A 472 -2.50 -3.01 -18.23
CA ALA A 472 -2.01 -4.00 -17.31
C ALA A 472 -2.62 -3.77 -15.90
N VAL A 473 -2.85 -2.52 -15.57
CA VAL A 473 -3.41 -2.07 -14.29
C VAL A 473 -4.96 -2.13 -14.30
N ALA A 474 -5.56 -2.17 -15.49
CA ALA A 474 -6.97 -2.31 -15.78
C ALA A 474 -7.70 -3.49 -15.13
N ALA A 475 -7.15 -4.69 -15.31
CA ALA A 475 -7.77 -5.93 -14.87
C ALA A 475 -7.69 -6.07 -13.33
N GLY A 476 -6.64 -5.52 -12.73
CA GLY A 476 -6.41 -5.54 -11.28
C GLY A 476 -7.27 -4.53 -10.52
N VAL A 477 -7.17 -3.24 -10.84
CA VAL A 477 -7.90 -2.18 -10.13
C VAL A 477 -9.40 -2.25 -10.43
N GLY A 478 -9.77 -2.38 -11.70
CA GLY A 478 -11.15 -2.58 -12.15
C GLY A 478 -11.78 -3.82 -11.55
N GLY A 479 -11.06 -4.95 -11.59
CA GLY A 479 -11.53 -6.22 -11.05
C GLY A 479 -11.67 -6.21 -9.53
N VAL A 480 -10.74 -5.61 -8.78
CA VAL A 480 -10.77 -5.56 -7.31
C VAL A 480 -11.86 -4.62 -6.82
N PHE A 481 -11.95 -3.40 -7.35
CA PHE A 481 -13.01 -2.48 -6.95
C PHE A 481 -14.37 -2.95 -7.44
N ALA A 482 -14.52 -3.39 -8.70
CA ALA A 482 -15.78 -3.98 -9.17
C ALA A 482 -16.15 -5.26 -8.42
N PHE A 483 -15.20 -6.10 -7.97
CA PHE A 483 -15.49 -7.26 -7.11
C PHE A 483 -15.96 -6.83 -5.72
N ILE A 484 -15.30 -5.84 -5.10
CA ILE A 484 -15.74 -5.23 -3.83
C ILE A 484 -17.18 -4.69 -3.97
N PHE A 485 -17.48 -4.01 -5.08
CA PHE A 485 -18.81 -3.47 -5.35
C PHE A 485 -19.84 -4.51 -5.82
N ARG A 486 -19.44 -5.58 -6.53
CA ARG A 486 -20.34 -6.63 -7.05
C ARG A 486 -20.75 -7.62 -5.96
N ARG A 487 -19.89 -7.90 -4.98
CA ARG A 487 -20.23 -8.73 -3.82
C ARG A 487 -21.32 -8.12 -2.92
N ARG A 488 -21.64 -6.83 -3.12
CA ARG A 488 -22.82 -6.15 -2.55
C ARG A 488 -24.14 -6.76 -3.02
N ARG A 489 -24.24 -7.20 -4.28
CA ARG A 489 -25.52 -7.70 -4.83
C ARG A 489 -25.95 -9.02 -4.21
N THR A 490 -25.01 -9.85 -3.77
CA THR A 490 -25.33 -11.16 -3.17
C THR A 490 -25.59 -11.08 -1.67
N ALA A 491 -25.19 -9.99 -1.00
CA ALA A 491 -25.42 -9.76 0.43
C ALA A 491 -26.62 -8.84 0.72
N GLY A 492 -27.30 -8.35 -0.32
CA GLY A 492 -28.59 -7.67 -0.20
C GLY A 492 -29.66 -8.66 0.25
N MET A 493 -30.11 -8.50 1.49
CA MET A 493 -31.21 -9.22 2.09
C MET A 493 -32.41 -9.29 1.15
N ALA A 494 -32.99 -10.49 1.05
CA ALA A 494 -34.33 -10.68 0.54
C ALA A 494 -35.30 -9.77 1.32
N ILE A 495 -35.73 -8.68 0.71
CA ILE A 495 -36.94 -7.99 1.15
C ILE A 495 -38.09 -8.86 0.66
N ALA A 496 -38.74 -9.55 1.59
CA ALA A 496 -39.98 -10.24 1.33
C ALA A 496 -41.03 -9.22 0.87
N GLY A 497 -41.32 -9.20 -0.43
CA GLY A 497 -42.50 -8.58 -1.01
C GLY A 497 -43.59 -9.64 -1.23
N PRO A 498 -44.87 -9.27 -1.14
CA PRO A 498 -45.97 -10.23 -1.14
C PRO A 498 -46.09 -10.95 -2.48
N THR A 499 -46.38 -12.25 -2.38
CA THR A 499 -46.59 -13.21 -3.46
C THR A 499 -47.57 -12.71 -4.53
N GLY A 500 -47.08 -12.55 -5.75
CA GLY A 500 -47.88 -12.58 -6.99
C GLY A 500 -47.52 -13.83 -7.81
N PRO A 501 -48.45 -14.37 -8.63
CA PRO A 501 -48.34 -15.74 -9.13
C PRO A 501 -47.29 -15.89 -10.23
N ALA A 502 -46.52 -16.98 -10.14
CA ALA A 502 -45.47 -17.35 -11.09
C ALA A 502 -46.07 -17.85 -12.42
N PRO A 503 -45.51 -17.45 -13.59
CA PRO A 503 -45.77 -18.14 -14.85
C PRO A 503 -44.69 -19.19 -15.14
N ASN A 504 -45.16 -20.41 -15.39
CA ASN A 504 -44.64 -21.46 -16.27
C ASN A 504 -43.29 -22.13 -15.94
N GLN A 505 -43.40 -23.30 -15.33
CA GLN A 505 -42.35 -24.30 -15.15
C GLN A 505 -42.25 -25.22 -16.40
N PRO A 506 -41.06 -25.51 -16.96
CA PRO A 506 -40.89 -26.52 -18.01
C PRO A 506 -40.84 -27.95 -17.43
N PRO A 507 -41.18 -28.99 -18.22
CA PRO A 507 -41.42 -30.35 -17.72
C PRO A 507 -40.12 -31.09 -17.38
N GLY A 508 -40.22 -31.94 -16.35
CA GLY A 508 -39.11 -32.76 -15.83
C GLY A 508 -38.65 -33.90 -16.74
N PRO A 509 -37.53 -34.56 -16.41
CA PRO A 509 -36.87 -35.52 -17.29
C PRO A 509 -37.54 -36.90 -17.31
N VAL A 510 -37.57 -37.48 -18.50
CA VAL A 510 -38.09 -38.81 -18.83
C VAL A 510 -37.15 -39.90 -18.30
N THR A 511 -37.72 -40.89 -17.59
CA THR A 511 -37.03 -42.08 -17.08
C THR A 511 -36.83 -43.14 -18.17
N GLY A 512 -35.61 -43.66 -18.31
CA GLY A 512 -35.29 -44.83 -19.14
C GLY A 512 -35.49 -46.16 -18.39
N PRO A 513 -35.70 -47.28 -19.10
CA PRO A 513 -36.16 -48.54 -18.52
C PRO A 513 -35.04 -49.37 -17.85
N PRO A 514 -35.38 -50.29 -16.93
CA PRO A 514 -34.41 -51.01 -16.10
C PRO A 514 -33.87 -52.28 -16.77
N GLY A 515 -32.60 -52.60 -16.48
CA GLY A 515 -31.93 -53.85 -16.87
C GLY A 515 -31.08 -54.40 -15.72
N PRO A 516 -30.80 -55.72 -15.70
CA PRO A 516 -31.13 -56.54 -14.54
C PRO A 516 -29.97 -56.80 -13.56
N THR A 517 -30.39 -57.14 -12.35
CA THR A 517 -29.63 -57.58 -11.18
C THR A 517 -28.82 -58.87 -11.40
N ARG A 518 -27.58 -58.85 -10.90
CA ARG A 518 -27.08 -59.86 -9.97
C ARG A 518 -26.21 -59.20 -8.91
#